data_AF-A0A8T6HR50-F1
#
_entry.id   AF-A0A8T6HR50-F1
#
_cell.length_a   1.000
_cell.length_b   1.000
_cell.length_c   1.000
_cell.angle_alpha   90.00
_cell.angle_beta   90.00
_cell.angle_gamma   90.00
#
_symmetry.space_group_name_H-M   'P 1'
#
loop_
_entity.id
_entity.type
_entity.pdbx_description
1 polymer ?
#
loop_
_entity_poly.entity_id
_entity_poly.type
_entity_poly.pdbx_seq_one_letter_code
_entity_poly.pdbx_strand_id
1 'polypeptide(L)'
;MKNLIKSSIEIGRWFAGKLVITDIPDRIRQSIQIQQIESERIIGWTQLFIVSVFSVLYILSPKTFPESGFAPVPWFLGFYFVFTVIRLYLSYRSRITPAFLVLSIIVDMGLLFGLICTFHIQYQQPASFYLKATTLIYLFIFIALRSLRFEAIYVVIAGLAAAAGWMLLVAYSIHQAGMESITRDYVEYLTSNKILIGAEWDKVISILLVTGILAVGISRGQNLLKVSLKNAAAAQDLSRFVPDVIAEQIKEDSQQPDLSRTETGECSILFIDLESFTTISES
;
A
#
# COMPACT_ATOMS: atom_id res chain seq x y z
N MET A 1 6.78 -19.73 -27.15
CA MET A 1 6.13 -20.15 -25.88
C MET A 1 7.04 -20.00 -24.64
N LYS A 2 8.30 -20.46 -24.64
CA LYS A 2 9.24 -20.29 -23.50
C LYS A 2 9.49 -18.83 -23.06
N ASN A 3 9.53 -17.87 -23.99
CA ASN A 3 9.76 -16.45 -23.66
C ASN A 3 8.55 -15.78 -22.96
N LEU A 4 7.33 -16.22 -23.24
CA LEU A 4 6.12 -15.69 -22.57
C LEU A 4 6.02 -16.19 -21.12
N ILE A 5 6.44 -17.43 -20.86
CA ILE A 5 6.49 -18.02 -19.52
C ILE A 5 7.60 -17.38 -18.68
N LYS A 6 8.75 -17.05 -19.28
CA LYS A 6 9.83 -16.35 -18.57
C LYS A 6 9.43 -14.93 -18.17
N SER A 7 8.74 -14.22 -19.08
CA SER A 7 8.20 -12.88 -18.81
C SER A 7 7.13 -12.88 -17.71
N SER A 8 6.20 -13.84 -17.70
CA SER A 8 5.19 -13.92 -16.63
C SER A 8 5.78 -14.23 -15.26
N ILE A 9 6.85 -15.04 -15.21
CA ILE A 9 7.60 -15.32 -13.97
C ILE A 9 8.36 -14.09 -13.49
N GLU A 10 8.97 -13.31 -14.39
CA GLU A 10 9.66 -12.05 -14.04
C GLU A 10 8.67 -10.98 -13.55
N ILE A 11 7.50 -10.88 -14.17
CA ILE A 11 6.42 -9.98 -13.73
C ILE A 11 5.92 -10.38 -12.34
N GLY A 12 5.70 -11.68 -12.09
CA GLY A 12 5.30 -12.18 -10.76
C GLY A 12 6.36 -11.91 -9.69
N ARG A 13 7.66 -12.04 -10.01
CA ARG A 13 8.77 -11.72 -9.11
C ARG A 13 8.92 -10.22 -8.87
N TRP A 14 8.62 -9.41 -9.88
CA TRP A 14 8.59 -7.95 -9.81
C TRP A 14 7.45 -7.45 -8.90
N PHE A 15 6.24 -8.01 -9.03
CA PHE A 15 5.11 -7.72 -8.13
C PHE A 15 5.31 -8.25 -6.70
N ALA A 16 6.02 -9.36 -6.53
CA ALA A 16 6.31 -9.93 -5.21
C ALA A 16 7.41 -9.18 -4.44
N GLY A 17 8.00 -8.11 -4.99
CA GLY A 17 9.13 -7.40 -4.38
C GLY A 17 10.41 -8.25 -4.24
N LYS A 18 10.39 -9.49 -4.76
CA LYS A 18 11.48 -10.46 -4.80
C LYS A 18 12.20 -10.36 -6.16
N LEU A 19 12.69 -9.17 -6.49
CA LEU A 19 13.97 -9.16 -7.19
C LEU A 19 14.97 -9.73 -6.18
N VAL A 20 15.35 -10.97 -6.46
CA VAL A 20 16.41 -11.69 -5.78
C VAL A 20 17.71 -10.91 -6.03
N ILE A 21 17.88 -9.81 -5.30
CA ILE A 21 19.21 -9.33 -4.95
C ILE A 21 19.54 -10.18 -3.74
N THR A 22 20.11 -11.35 -3.98
CA THR A 22 20.53 -12.33 -2.96
C THR A 22 21.64 -11.81 -2.05
N ASP A 23 21.99 -10.52 -2.14
CA ASP A 23 23.10 -9.88 -1.43
C ASP A 23 22.70 -8.48 -0.98
N ILE A 24 21.62 -8.38 -0.20
CA ILE A 24 21.36 -7.17 0.59
C ILE A 24 22.03 -7.39 1.95
N PRO A 25 23.08 -6.63 2.31
CA PRO A 25 23.73 -6.72 3.62
C PRO A 25 22.71 -6.65 4.76
N ASP A 26 22.91 -7.41 5.83
CA ASP A 26 21.95 -7.50 6.94
C ASP A 26 21.60 -6.14 7.56
N ARG A 27 22.56 -5.19 7.55
CA ARG A 27 22.33 -3.79 7.96
C ARG A 27 21.22 -3.09 7.16
N ILE A 28 21.13 -3.34 5.85
CA ILE A 28 20.11 -2.75 4.98
C ILE A 28 18.76 -3.47 5.18
N ARG A 29 18.78 -4.76 5.53
CA ARG A 29 17.55 -5.48 5.88
C ARG A 29 16.92 -4.91 7.15
N GLN A 30 17.72 -4.58 8.16
CA GLN A 30 17.24 -4.00 9.41
C GLN A 30 16.63 -2.60 9.21
N SER A 31 17.24 -1.75 8.38
CA SER A 31 16.69 -0.41 8.10
C SER A 31 15.34 -0.46 7.38
N ILE A 32 15.14 -1.44 6.47
CA ILE A 32 13.85 -1.66 5.80
C ILE A 32 12.79 -2.12 6.81
N GLN A 33 13.12 -3.00 7.76
CA GLN A 33 12.17 -3.46 8.78
C GLN A 33 11.69 -2.33 9.69
N ILE A 34 12.59 -1.42 10.07
CA ILE A 34 12.22 -0.25 10.88
C ILE A 34 11.22 0.64 10.12
N GLN A 35 11.48 0.92 8.83
CA GLN A 35 10.56 1.69 8.01
C GLN A 35 9.19 1.01 7.86
N GLN A 36 9.13 -0.32 7.74
CA GLN A 36 7.86 -1.04 7.66
C GLN A 36 6.99 -0.89 8.92
N ILE A 37 7.61 -0.92 10.12
CA ILE A 37 6.90 -0.70 11.39
C ILE A 37 6.34 0.72 11.46
N GLU A 38 7.09 1.72 11.01
CA GLU A 38 6.61 3.10 10.93
C GLU A 38 5.43 3.23 9.97
N SER A 39 5.54 2.63 8.78
CA SER A 39 4.44 2.59 7.81
C SER A 39 3.17 1.97 8.40
N GLU A 40 3.27 0.91 9.23
CA GLU A 40 2.11 0.31 9.88
C GLU A 40 1.41 1.26 10.86
N ARG A 41 2.18 2.04 11.62
CA ARG A 41 1.63 3.05 12.53
C ARG A 41 0.94 4.16 11.76
N ILE A 42 1.55 4.65 10.67
CA ILE A 42 0.96 5.64 9.78
C ILE A 42 -0.36 5.13 9.22
N ILE A 43 -0.42 3.88 8.75
CA ILE A 43 -1.67 3.29 8.26
C ILE A 43 -2.74 3.27 9.34
N GLY A 44 -2.40 2.85 10.56
CA GLY A 44 -3.35 2.78 11.66
C GLY A 44 -3.91 4.16 12.03
N TRP A 45 -3.06 5.20 12.07
CA TRP A 45 -3.49 6.57 12.31
C TRP A 45 -4.36 7.12 11.17
N THR A 46 -3.98 6.88 9.91
CA THR A 46 -4.79 7.29 8.76
C THR A 46 -6.15 6.60 8.75
N GLN A 47 -6.21 5.31 9.10
CA GLN A 47 -7.48 4.61 9.25
C GLN A 47 -8.33 5.21 10.38
N LEU A 48 -7.77 5.46 11.56
CA LEU A 48 -8.50 6.11 12.64
C LEU A 48 -9.04 7.48 12.24
N PHE A 49 -8.24 8.27 11.52
CA PHE A 49 -8.66 9.56 10.99
C PHE A 49 -9.87 9.41 10.05
N ILE A 50 -9.80 8.49 9.09
CA ILE A 50 -10.89 8.23 8.14
C ILE A 50 -12.16 7.78 8.86
N VAL A 51 -12.06 6.86 9.83
CA VAL A 51 -13.22 6.41 10.63
C VAL A 51 -13.83 7.53 11.42
N SER A 52 -13.00 8.39 12.01
CA SER A 52 -13.45 9.54 12.78
C SER A 52 -14.20 10.53 11.88
N VAL A 53 -13.65 10.83 10.70
CA VAL A 53 -14.30 11.69 9.70
C VAL A 53 -15.65 11.10 9.28
N PHE A 54 -15.71 9.82 8.92
CA PHE A 54 -16.98 9.19 8.55
C PHE A 54 -18.00 9.15 9.70
N SER A 55 -17.54 8.97 10.93
CA SER A 55 -18.40 9.00 12.11
C SER A 55 -19.00 10.38 12.33
N VAL A 56 -18.18 11.43 12.23
CA VAL A 56 -18.64 12.83 12.34
C VAL A 56 -19.61 13.17 11.20
N LEU A 57 -19.26 12.84 9.95
CA LEU A 57 -20.14 13.05 8.80
C LEU A 57 -21.47 12.30 8.97
N TYR A 58 -21.44 11.07 9.46
CA TYR A 58 -22.66 10.34 9.74
C TYR A 58 -23.51 11.06 10.78
N ILE A 59 -22.94 11.51 11.90
CA ILE A 59 -23.68 12.21 12.96
C ILE A 59 -24.30 13.52 12.46
N LEU A 60 -23.55 14.30 11.68
CA LEU A 60 -24.00 15.60 11.17
C LEU A 60 -24.95 15.51 9.98
N SER A 61 -24.89 14.42 9.21
CA SER A 61 -25.70 14.27 8.00
C SER A 61 -27.19 14.06 8.35
N PRO A 62 -28.10 14.79 7.67
CA PRO A 62 -29.54 14.50 7.74
C PRO A 62 -29.82 13.04 7.40
N LYS A 63 -30.63 12.36 8.22
CA LYS A 63 -31.00 10.97 7.97
C LYS A 63 -32.05 10.92 6.88
N THR A 64 -31.78 10.13 5.85
CA THR A 64 -32.66 9.95 4.68
C THR A 64 -33.53 8.69 4.76
N PHE A 65 -33.43 7.93 5.85
CA PHE A 65 -34.17 6.69 6.09
C PHE A 65 -35.23 6.90 7.19
N PRO A 66 -36.30 6.09 7.22
CA PRO A 66 -37.38 6.22 8.22
C PRO A 66 -36.84 6.12 9.66
N GLU A 67 -37.35 6.92 10.60
CA GLU A 67 -36.87 6.92 11.99
C GLU A 67 -37.01 5.57 12.70
N SER A 68 -37.96 4.72 12.27
CA SER A 68 -38.15 3.35 12.79
C SER A 68 -37.31 2.29 12.06
N GLY A 69 -36.42 2.68 11.15
CA GLY A 69 -35.65 1.78 10.31
C GLY A 69 -34.37 1.26 10.95
N PHE A 70 -33.96 0.04 10.58
CA PHE A 70 -32.66 -0.52 10.95
C PHE A 70 -31.52 0.33 10.36
N ALA A 71 -30.68 0.91 11.22
CA ALA A 71 -29.53 1.71 10.82
C ALA A 71 -28.22 0.89 10.96
N PRO A 72 -27.68 0.30 9.88
CA PRO A 72 -26.47 -0.53 9.95
C PRO A 72 -25.19 0.29 10.09
N VAL A 73 -25.17 1.52 9.57
CA VAL A 73 -23.96 2.35 9.47
C VAL A 73 -23.22 2.50 10.82
N PRO A 74 -23.90 2.80 11.96
CA PRO A 74 -23.22 2.89 13.27
C PRO A 74 -22.56 1.58 13.70
N TRP A 75 -23.19 0.43 13.42
CA TRP A 75 -22.64 -0.88 13.79
C TRP A 75 -21.37 -1.18 13.01
N PHE A 76 -21.38 -0.96 11.69
CA PHE A 76 -20.21 -1.16 10.85
C PHE A 76 -19.08 -0.17 11.18
N LEU A 77 -19.40 1.11 11.42
CA LEU A 77 -18.41 2.11 11.86
C LEU A 77 -17.84 1.76 13.24
N GLY A 78 -18.67 1.33 14.18
CA GLY A 78 -18.23 0.93 15.52
C GLY A 78 -17.32 -0.29 15.49
N PHE A 79 -17.68 -1.32 14.72
CA PHE A 79 -16.82 -2.49 14.55
C PHE A 79 -15.51 -2.11 13.85
N TYR A 80 -15.59 -1.29 12.80
CA TYR A 80 -14.39 -0.84 12.08
C TYR A 80 -13.47 0.02 12.97
N PHE A 81 -14.04 0.87 13.83
CA PHE A 81 -13.31 1.63 14.83
C PHE A 81 -12.58 0.72 15.82
N VAL A 82 -13.30 -0.23 16.45
CA VAL A 82 -12.72 -1.18 17.41
C VAL A 82 -11.60 -1.99 16.76
N PHE A 83 -11.84 -2.49 15.55
CA PHE A 83 -10.84 -3.24 14.79
C PHE A 83 -9.59 -2.39 14.50
N THR A 84 -9.78 -1.13 14.12
CA THR A 84 -8.67 -0.20 13.85
C THR A 84 -7.87 0.10 15.11
N VAL A 85 -8.53 0.31 16.26
CA VAL A 85 -7.87 0.52 17.56
C VAL A 85 -7.05 -0.71 17.97
N ILE A 86 -7.62 -1.92 17.85
CA ILE A 86 -6.90 -3.18 18.14
C ILE A 86 -5.66 -3.31 17.23
N ARG A 87 -5.83 -3.06 15.93
CA ARG A 87 -4.74 -3.10 14.97
C ARG A 87 -3.64 -2.08 15.31
N LEU A 88 -4.01 -0.85 15.66
CA LEU A 88 -3.05 0.18 16.04
C LEU A 88 -2.30 -0.22 17.33
N TYR A 89 -3.01 -0.72 18.33
CA TYR A 89 -2.41 -1.23 19.56
C TYR A 89 -1.40 -2.36 19.30
N LEU A 90 -1.74 -3.31 18.42
CA LEU A 90 -0.82 -4.39 18.02
C LEU A 90 0.40 -3.89 17.24
N SER A 91 0.24 -2.81 16.45
CA SER A 91 1.34 -2.15 15.75
C SER A 91 2.37 -1.54 16.71
N TYR A 92 1.90 -0.89 17.79
CA TYR A 92 2.79 -0.40 18.84
C TYR A 92 3.51 -1.51 19.61
N ARG A 93 2.89 -2.69 19.70
CA ARG A 93 3.50 -3.87 20.33
C ARG A 93 4.45 -4.65 19.40
N SER A 94 4.63 -4.21 18.15
CA SER A 94 5.44 -4.89 17.13
C SER A 94 5.04 -6.36 16.90
N ARG A 95 3.75 -6.69 17.04
CA ARG A 95 3.23 -8.08 16.94
C ARG A 95 2.50 -8.38 15.63
N ILE A 96 2.63 -7.52 14.62
CA ILE A 96 1.87 -7.67 13.40
C ILE A 96 2.51 -8.74 12.51
N THR A 97 1.83 -9.88 12.38
CA THR A 97 2.23 -10.94 11.47
C THR A 97 1.66 -10.71 10.06
N PRO A 98 2.31 -11.20 9.00
CA PRO A 98 1.77 -11.15 7.64
C PRO A 98 0.34 -11.72 7.53
N ALA A 99 0.03 -12.77 8.30
CA ALA A 99 -1.31 -13.36 8.34
C ALA A 99 -2.36 -12.38 8.91
N PHE A 100 -2.03 -11.67 10.00
CA PHE A 100 -2.93 -10.65 10.57
C PHE A 100 -3.20 -9.51 9.58
N LEU A 101 -2.21 -9.16 8.75
CA LEU A 101 -2.36 -8.11 7.74
C LEU A 101 -3.31 -8.52 6.61
N VAL A 102 -3.22 -9.77 6.16
CA VAL A 102 -4.18 -10.33 5.20
C VAL A 102 -5.57 -10.40 5.82
N LEU A 103 -5.69 -10.88 7.07
CA LEU A 103 -6.96 -10.88 7.80
C LEU A 103 -7.56 -9.48 7.88
N SER A 104 -6.76 -8.46 8.18
CA SER A 104 -7.21 -7.07 8.20
C SER A 104 -7.76 -6.60 6.85
N ILE A 105 -7.15 -7.00 5.73
CA ILE A 105 -7.67 -6.67 4.40
C ILE A 105 -9.05 -7.31 4.19
N ILE A 106 -9.18 -8.58 4.55
CA ILE A 106 -10.45 -9.31 4.42
C ILE A 106 -11.54 -8.70 5.31
N VAL A 107 -11.19 -8.29 6.54
CA VAL A 107 -12.12 -7.60 7.45
C VAL A 107 -12.54 -6.25 6.88
N ASP A 108 -11.61 -5.42 6.41
CA ASP A 108 -11.94 -4.11 5.81
C ASP A 108 -12.91 -4.26 4.62
N MET A 109 -12.63 -5.21 3.72
CA MET A 109 -13.48 -5.49 2.56
C MET A 109 -14.83 -6.09 2.97
N GLY A 110 -14.82 -7.03 3.91
CA GLY A 110 -16.03 -7.68 4.43
C GLY A 110 -16.97 -6.70 5.12
N LEU A 111 -16.43 -5.75 5.89
CA LEU A 111 -17.21 -4.69 6.51
C LEU A 111 -17.82 -3.76 5.46
N LEU A 112 -17.06 -3.36 4.44
CA LEU A 112 -17.58 -2.49 3.39
C LEU A 112 -18.68 -3.19 2.58
N PHE A 113 -18.44 -4.42 2.14
CA PHE A 113 -19.43 -5.18 1.36
C PHE A 113 -20.64 -5.58 2.19
N GLY A 114 -20.45 -5.90 3.48
CA GLY A 114 -21.56 -6.13 4.41
C GLY A 114 -22.44 -4.89 4.57
N LEU A 115 -21.82 -3.71 4.70
CA LEU A 115 -22.54 -2.45 4.77
C LEU A 115 -23.33 -2.18 3.48
N ILE A 116 -22.68 -2.30 2.31
CA ILE A 116 -23.32 -2.11 1.00
C ILE A 116 -24.49 -3.09 0.83
N CYS A 117 -24.27 -4.36 1.16
CA CYS A 117 -25.31 -5.38 1.09
C CYS A 117 -26.51 -4.99 1.97
N THR A 118 -26.27 -4.43 3.16
CA THR A 118 -27.37 -4.08 4.07
C THR A 118 -28.27 -2.96 3.54
N PHE A 119 -27.84 -2.14 2.57
CA PHE A 119 -28.68 -1.06 2.03
C PHE A 119 -29.99 -1.55 1.42
N HIS A 120 -30.01 -2.70 0.74
CA HIS A 120 -31.28 -3.19 0.18
C HIS A 120 -32.30 -3.53 1.29
N ILE A 121 -31.82 -4.00 2.45
CA ILE A 121 -32.66 -4.25 3.64
C ILE A 121 -33.08 -2.93 4.28
N GLN A 122 -32.13 -2.01 4.49
CA GLN A 122 -32.37 -0.71 5.13
C GLN A 122 -33.41 0.13 4.37
N TYR A 123 -33.35 0.13 3.04
CA TYR A 123 -34.26 0.89 2.18
C TYR A 123 -35.45 0.08 1.65
N GLN A 124 -35.59 -1.19 2.06
CA GLN A 124 -36.63 -2.10 1.59
C GLN A 124 -36.71 -2.16 0.05
N GLN A 125 -35.54 -2.20 -0.59
CA GLN A 125 -35.39 -2.26 -2.04
C GLN A 125 -34.89 -3.64 -2.48
N PRO A 126 -35.03 -4.00 -3.77
CA PRO A 126 -34.39 -5.17 -4.34
C PRO A 126 -32.85 -5.11 -4.20
N ALA A 127 -32.18 -6.26 -4.18
CA ALA A 127 -30.72 -6.34 -4.05
C ALA A 127 -29.97 -5.57 -5.15
N SER A 128 -30.54 -5.41 -6.35
CA SER A 128 -29.95 -4.60 -7.42
C SER A 128 -29.79 -3.12 -7.07
N PHE A 129 -30.53 -2.61 -6.08
CA PHE A 129 -30.43 -1.22 -5.62
C PHE A 129 -29.03 -0.87 -5.10
N TYR A 130 -28.40 -1.73 -4.30
CA TYR A 130 -27.09 -1.41 -3.73
C TYR A 130 -25.98 -1.36 -4.78
N LEU A 131 -26.17 -1.94 -5.97
CA LEU A 131 -25.17 -1.90 -7.05
C LEU A 131 -24.93 -0.47 -7.56
N LYS A 132 -25.90 0.42 -7.31
CA LYS A 132 -25.82 1.85 -7.63
C LYS A 132 -25.31 2.71 -6.47
N ALA A 133 -25.04 2.11 -5.31
CA ALA A 133 -24.63 2.86 -4.13
C ALA A 133 -23.24 3.51 -4.34
N THR A 134 -23.14 4.81 -4.05
CA THR A 134 -21.89 5.58 -4.13
C THR A 134 -20.82 5.07 -3.15
N THR A 135 -21.22 4.33 -2.12
CA THR A 135 -20.33 3.72 -1.11
C THR A 135 -19.29 2.78 -1.71
N LEU A 136 -19.50 2.24 -2.92
CA LEU A 136 -18.47 1.50 -3.66
C LEU A 136 -17.18 2.32 -3.81
N ILE A 137 -17.24 3.65 -3.93
CA ILE A 137 -16.04 4.48 -4.11
C ILE A 137 -15.08 4.35 -2.92
N TYR A 138 -15.57 4.00 -1.73
CA TYR A 138 -14.73 3.81 -0.54
C TYR A 138 -13.81 2.58 -0.63
N LEU A 139 -14.11 1.64 -1.53
CA LEU A 139 -13.24 0.51 -1.82
C LEU A 139 -11.87 0.98 -2.32
N PHE A 140 -11.84 2.03 -3.16
CA PHE A 140 -10.58 2.62 -3.64
C PHE A 140 -9.79 3.28 -2.51
N ILE A 141 -10.45 3.83 -1.49
CA ILE A 141 -9.79 4.35 -0.29
C ILE A 141 -9.07 3.20 0.43
N PHE A 142 -9.73 2.06 0.64
CA PHE A 142 -9.09 0.91 1.29
C PHE A 142 -7.93 0.35 0.48
N ILE A 143 -8.04 0.26 -0.85
CA ILE A 143 -6.92 -0.16 -1.70
C ILE A 143 -5.76 0.84 -1.62
N ALA A 144 -6.05 2.14 -1.72
CA ALA A 144 -5.04 3.19 -1.63
C ALA A 144 -4.31 3.17 -0.28
N LEU A 145 -5.02 2.96 0.83
CA LEU A 145 -4.42 2.83 2.15
C LEU A 145 -3.43 1.66 2.24
N ARG A 146 -3.64 0.58 1.47
CA ARG A 146 -2.68 -0.54 1.44
C ARG A 146 -1.39 -0.19 0.72
N SER A 147 -1.40 0.82 -0.13
CA SER A 147 -0.18 1.31 -0.78
C SER A 147 0.78 1.99 0.20
N LEU A 148 0.26 2.59 1.30
CA LEU A 148 1.07 3.22 2.35
C LEU A 148 2.00 2.25 3.07
N ARG A 149 1.73 0.95 3.01
CA ARG A 149 2.61 -0.07 3.59
C ARG A 149 3.91 -0.23 2.81
N PHE A 150 3.95 0.32 1.60
CA PHE A 150 5.09 0.19 0.71
C PHE A 150 5.40 -1.29 0.42
N GLU A 151 4.35 -2.12 0.26
CA GLU A 151 4.44 -3.54 -0.10
C GLU A 151 3.34 -3.90 -1.11
N ALA A 152 3.73 -4.06 -2.39
CA ALA A 152 2.79 -4.24 -3.51
C ALA A 152 1.86 -5.46 -3.35
N ILE A 153 2.33 -6.54 -2.70
CA ILE A 153 1.54 -7.75 -2.49
C ILE A 153 0.23 -7.49 -1.73
N TYR A 154 0.23 -6.60 -0.74
CA TYR A 154 -0.98 -6.30 0.05
C TYR A 154 -1.97 -5.42 -0.70
N VAL A 155 -1.48 -4.59 -1.62
CA VAL A 155 -2.33 -3.85 -2.57
C VAL A 155 -3.03 -4.82 -3.50
N VAL A 156 -2.29 -5.78 -4.07
CA VAL A 156 -2.85 -6.82 -4.96
C VAL A 156 -3.88 -7.68 -4.23
N ILE A 157 -3.58 -8.15 -3.02
CA ILE A 157 -4.53 -8.94 -2.22
C ILE A 157 -5.81 -8.13 -1.95
N ALA A 158 -5.69 -6.85 -1.61
CA ALA A 158 -6.84 -5.98 -1.38
C ALA A 158 -7.68 -5.77 -2.65
N GLY A 159 -7.04 -5.54 -3.79
CA GLY A 159 -7.73 -5.38 -5.07
C GLY A 159 -8.43 -6.66 -5.56
N LEU A 160 -7.79 -7.82 -5.38
CA LEU A 160 -8.40 -9.11 -5.70
C LEU A 160 -9.57 -9.43 -4.76
N ALA A 161 -9.42 -9.19 -3.46
CA ALA A 161 -10.50 -9.35 -2.49
C ALA A 161 -11.68 -8.41 -2.79
N ALA A 162 -11.38 -7.18 -3.19
CA ALA A 162 -12.37 -6.20 -3.63
C ALA A 162 -13.12 -6.65 -4.91
N ALA A 163 -12.40 -7.07 -5.95
CA ALA A 163 -13.01 -7.55 -7.19
C ALA A 163 -13.88 -8.79 -6.94
N ALA A 164 -13.37 -9.75 -6.16
CA ALA A 164 -14.12 -10.95 -5.79
C ALA A 164 -15.36 -10.62 -4.95
N GLY A 165 -15.23 -9.75 -3.94
CA GLY A 165 -16.36 -9.33 -3.11
C GLY A 165 -17.43 -8.59 -3.89
N TRP A 166 -17.05 -7.74 -4.85
CA TRP A 166 -18.01 -7.10 -5.74
C TRP A 166 -18.74 -8.12 -6.62
N MET A 167 -18.01 -9.06 -7.23
CA MET A 167 -18.61 -10.13 -8.03
C MET A 167 -19.57 -11.00 -7.22
N LEU A 168 -19.26 -11.27 -5.95
CA LEU A 168 -20.17 -11.97 -5.04
C LEU A 168 -21.47 -11.18 -4.80
N LEU A 169 -21.38 -9.86 -4.60
CA LEU A 169 -22.58 -9.01 -4.49
C LEU A 169 -23.38 -8.97 -5.79
N VAL A 170 -22.74 -8.93 -6.94
CA VAL A 170 -23.44 -8.99 -8.24
C VAL A 170 -24.15 -10.34 -8.40
N ALA A 171 -23.46 -11.45 -8.09
CA ALA A 171 -24.04 -12.79 -8.15
C ALA A 171 -25.23 -12.95 -7.19
N TYR A 172 -25.12 -12.44 -5.97
CA TYR A 172 -26.22 -12.42 -5.00
C TYR A 172 -27.41 -11.61 -5.51
N SER A 173 -27.16 -10.45 -6.12
CA SER A 173 -28.21 -9.60 -6.70
C SER A 173 -28.97 -10.30 -7.82
N ILE A 174 -28.25 -10.94 -8.75
CA ILE A 174 -28.84 -11.69 -9.87
C ILE A 174 -29.64 -12.88 -9.35
N HIS A 175 -29.12 -13.59 -8.34
CA HIS A 175 -29.83 -14.72 -7.73
C HIS A 175 -31.15 -14.29 -7.07
N GLN A 176 -31.19 -13.15 -6.40
CA GLN A 176 -32.40 -12.60 -5.78
C GLN A 176 -33.40 -12.04 -6.81
N ALA A 177 -32.92 -11.28 -7.79
CA ALA A 177 -33.78 -10.55 -8.73
C ALA A 177 -34.20 -11.38 -9.96
N GLY A 178 -33.55 -12.52 -10.21
CA GLY A 178 -33.78 -13.38 -11.37
C GLY A 178 -33.13 -12.86 -12.65
N MET A 179 -32.97 -13.74 -13.64
CA MET A 179 -32.29 -13.41 -14.91
C MET A 179 -33.02 -12.33 -15.74
N GLU A 180 -34.33 -12.18 -15.55
CA GLU A 180 -35.13 -11.14 -16.21
C GLU A 180 -34.81 -9.72 -15.73
N SER A 181 -34.11 -9.58 -14.60
CA SER A 181 -33.65 -8.29 -14.08
C SER A 181 -32.44 -7.72 -14.84
N ILE A 182 -31.81 -8.52 -15.71
CA ILE A 182 -30.67 -8.10 -16.51
C ILE A 182 -31.16 -7.29 -17.71
N THR A 183 -30.64 -6.07 -17.85
CA THR A 183 -30.91 -5.21 -19.02
C THR A 183 -29.64 -4.97 -19.83
N ARG A 184 -29.83 -4.59 -21.10
CA ARG A 184 -28.77 -4.08 -21.99
C ARG A 184 -28.94 -2.58 -22.27
N ASP A 185 -30.03 -1.97 -21.79
CA ASP A 185 -30.33 -0.56 -21.97
C ASP A 185 -29.78 0.24 -20.77
N TYR A 186 -28.94 1.23 -21.08
CA TYR A 186 -28.33 2.11 -20.09
C TYR A 186 -29.35 3.04 -19.42
N VAL A 187 -30.36 3.52 -20.15
CA VAL A 187 -31.40 4.41 -19.60
C VAL A 187 -32.29 3.62 -18.64
N GLU A 188 -32.68 2.39 -19.01
CA GLU A 188 -33.45 1.50 -18.14
C GLU A 188 -32.64 1.14 -16.87
N TYR A 189 -31.34 0.87 -17.02
CA TYR A 189 -30.45 0.66 -15.89
C TYR A 189 -30.41 1.85 -14.94
N LEU A 190 -30.33 3.09 -15.42
CA LEU A 190 -30.28 4.26 -14.54
C LEU A 190 -31.63 4.53 -13.85
N THR A 191 -32.73 4.39 -14.57
CA THR A 191 -34.06 4.79 -14.12
C THR A 191 -34.82 3.72 -13.32
N SER A 192 -34.41 2.46 -13.39
CA SER A 192 -35.08 1.34 -12.72
C SER A 192 -34.10 0.44 -11.95
N ASN A 193 -34.59 -0.50 -11.15
CA ASN A 193 -33.76 -1.46 -10.39
C ASN A 193 -33.24 -2.64 -11.24
N LYS A 194 -32.99 -2.42 -12.54
CA LYS A 194 -32.39 -3.42 -13.44
C LYS A 194 -30.87 -3.47 -13.29
N ILE A 195 -30.28 -4.60 -13.66
CA ILE A 195 -28.85 -4.86 -13.57
C ILE A 195 -28.23 -4.77 -14.97
N LEU A 196 -27.26 -3.88 -15.15
CA LEU A 196 -26.48 -3.80 -16.39
C LEU A 196 -25.12 -4.46 -16.18
N ILE A 197 -24.96 -5.67 -16.70
CA ILE A 197 -23.73 -6.47 -16.53
C ILE A 197 -22.48 -5.72 -17.01
N GLY A 198 -22.59 -4.93 -18.08
CA GLY A 198 -21.48 -4.11 -18.57
C GLY A 198 -21.00 -3.06 -17.55
N ALA A 199 -21.93 -2.43 -16.82
CA ALA A 199 -21.57 -1.46 -15.78
C ALA A 199 -20.91 -2.14 -14.57
N GLU A 200 -21.32 -3.36 -14.24
CA GLU A 200 -20.69 -4.12 -13.16
C GLU A 200 -19.27 -4.58 -13.51
N TRP A 201 -19.05 -5.00 -14.77
CA TRP A 201 -17.71 -5.31 -15.27
C TRP A 201 -16.80 -4.08 -15.31
N ASP A 202 -17.32 -2.92 -15.69
CA ASP A 202 -16.54 -1.67 -15.72
C ASP A 202 -16.00 -1.31 -14.33
N LYS A 203 -16.80 -1.51 -13.28
CA LYS A 203 -16.35 -1.35 -11.88
C LYS A 203 -15.25 -2.33 -11.53
N VAL A 204 -15.39 -3.62 -11.89
CA VAL A 204 -14.36 -4.64 -11.62
C VAL A 204 -13.06 -4.32 -12.34
N ILE A 205 -13.13 -3.94 -13.61
CA ILE A 205 -11.96 -3.54 -14.41
C ILE A 205 -11.29 -2.33 -13.75
N SER A 206 -12.06 -1.32 -13.35
CA SER A 206 -11.54 -0.14 -12.65
C SER A 206 -10.82 -0.50 -11.35
N ILE A 207 -11.39 -1.40 -10.54
CA ILE A 207 -10.75 -1.91 -9.31
C ILE A 207 -9.41 -2.57 -9.63
N LEU A 208 -9.37 -3.47 -10.61
CA LEU A 208 -8.16 -4.20 -10.99
C LEU A 208 -7.10 -3.27 -11.60
N LEU A 209 -7.51 -2.30 -12.40
CA LEU A 209 -6.62 -1.34 -13.06
C LEU A 209 -5.98 -0.41 -12.04
N VAL A 210 -6.76 0.18 -11.13
CA VAL A 210 -6.23 1.02 -10.03
C VAL A 210 -5.29 0.20 -9.15
N THR A 211 -5.67 -1.03 -8.81
CA THR A 211 -4.81 -1.96 -8.06
C THR A 211 -3.50 -2.20 -8.78
N GLY A 212 -3.54 -2.46 -10.09
CA GLY A 212 -2.37 -2.68 -10.94
C GLY A 212 -1.44 -1.46 -10.98
N ILE A 213 -2.00 -0.26 -11.18
CA ILE A 213 -1.23 0.99 -11.19
C ILE A 213 -0.55 1.22 -9.84
N LEU A 214 -1.29 1.09 -8.73
CA LEU A 214 -0.73 1.28 -7.40
C LEU A 214 0.36 0.24 -7.10
N ALA A 215 0.10 -1.03 -7.41
CA ALA A 215 1.09 -2.09 -7.23
C ALA A 215 2.35 -1.82 -8.08
N VAL A 216 2.20 -1.34 -9.31
CA VAL A 216 3.32 -0.94 -10.17
C VAL A 216 4.11 0.23 -9.57
N GLY A 217 3.41 1.27 -9.11
CA GLY A 217 4.03 2.45 -8.49
C GLY A 217 4.83 2.08 -7.24
N ILE A 218 4.26 1.25 -6.37
CA ILE A 218 4.93 0.77 -5.15
C ILE A 218 6.13 -0.11 -5.49
N SER A 219 6.02 -1.05 -6.43
CA SER A 219 7.16 -1.88 -6.84
C SER A 219 8.31 -1.05 -7.41
N ARG A 220 8.01 0.00 -8.19
CA ARG A 220 9.03 0.93 -8.68
C ARG A 220 9.67 1.72 -7.54
N GLY A 221 8.86 2.27 -6.63
CA GLY A 221 9.34 3.01 -5.46
C GLY A 221 10.26 2.16 -4.58
N GLN A 222 9.89 0.90 -4.32
CA GLN A 222 10.72 -0.04 -3.58
C GLN A 222 12.08 -0.29 -4.23
N ASN A 223 12.11 -0.46 -5.55
CA ASN A 223 13.35 -0.69 -6.27
C ASN A 223 14.27 0.53 -6.23
N LEU A 224 13.71 1.74 -6.40
CA LEU A 224 14.47 2.99 -6.27
C LEU A 224 15.04 3.13 -4.86
N LEU A 225 14.23 2.92 -3.82
CA LEU A 225 14.68 2.98 -2.42
C LEU A 225 15.82 2.00 -2.14
N LYS A 226 15.70 0.74 -2.61
CA LYS A 226 16.76 -0.27 -2.44
C LYS A 226 18.07 0.15 -3.10
N VAL A 227 18.00 0.70 -4.32
CA VAL A 227 19.18 1.20 -5.03
C VAL A 227 19.79 2.40 -4.29
N SER A 228 18.97 3.34 -3.84
CA SER A 228 19.43 4.50 -3.05
C SER A 228 20.10 4.10 -1.74
N LEU A 229 19.52 3.13 -1.00
CA LEU A 229 20.11 2.63 0.24
C LEU A 229 21.45 1.91 0.00
N LYS A 230 21.57 1.15 -1.10
CA LYS A 230 22.83 0.51 -1.48
C LYS A 230 23.91 1.55 -1.79
N ASN A 231 23.57 2.57 -2.56
CA ASN A 231 24.51 3.64 -2.92
C ASN A 231 24.91 4.48 -1.70
N ALA A 232 23.95 4.82 -0.83
CA ALA A 232 24.23 5.54 0.40
C ALA A 232 25.15 4.74 1.34
N ALA A 233 24.92 3.43 1.47
CA ALA A 233 25.78 2.57 2.27
C ALA A 233 27.21 2.47 1.68
N ALA A 234 27.34 2.35 0.35
CA ALA A 234 28.65 2.33 -0.31
C ALA A 234 29.39 3.67 -0.16
N ALA A 235 28.68 4.79 -0.29
CA ALA A 235 29.25 6.12 -0.09
C ALA A 235 29.74 6.32 1.36
N GLN A 236 28.96 5.86 2.35
CA GLN A 236 29.33 5.91 3.76
C GLN A 236 30.55 5.03 4.10
N ASP A 237 30.68 3.87 3.44
CA ASP A 237 31.85 3.01 3.62
C ASP A 237 33.09 3.65 2.96
N LEU A 238 32.93 4.22 1.75
CA LEU A 238 34.03 4.86 1.04
C LEU A 238 34.50 6.16 1.71
N SER A 239 33.60 6.91 2.35
CA SER A 239 33.96 8.13 3.08
C SER A 239 34.95 7.89 4.22
N ARG A 240 35.10 6.65 4.70
CA ARG A 240 36.12 6.30 5.70
C ARG A 240 37.53 6.25 5.14
N PHE A 241 37.66 6.18 3.81
CA PHE A 241 38.94 6.09 3.10
C PHE A 241 39.30 7.38 2.36
N VAL A 242 38.41 8.36 2.34
CA VAL A 242 38.62 9.65 1.66
C VAL A 242 38.82 10.73 2.74
N PRO A 243 39.90 11.53 2.69
CA PRO A 243 40.09 12.64 3.61
C PRO A 243 38.91 13.63 3.57
N ASP A 244 38.52 14.17 4.72
CA ASP A 244 37.34 15.04 4.85
C ASP A 244 37.38 16.25 3.88
N VAL A 245 38.56 16.83 3.68
CA VAL A 245 38.79 17.96 2.76
C VAL A 245 38.38 17.61 1.32
N ILE A 246 38.71 16.40 0.87
CA ILE A 246 38.36 15.92 -0.48
C ILE A 246 36.84 15.60 -0.55
N ALA A 247 36.27 15.08 0.53
CA ALA A 247 34.84 14.77 0.60
C ALA A 247 33.96 16.04 0.57
N GLU A 248 34.39 17.13 1.20
CA GLU A 248 33.73 18.43 1.13
C GLU A 248 33.83 19.04 -0.27
N GLN A 249 35.04 19.05 -0.87
CA GLN A 249 35.24 19.52 -2.24
C GLN A 249 34.33 18.79 -3.25
N ILE A 250 34.19 17.46 -3.16
CA ILE A 250 33.32 16.67 -4.05
C ILE A 250 31.82 16.98 -3.84
N LYS A 251 31.40 17.36 -2.64
CA LYS A 251 29.98 17.66 -2.34
C LYS A 251 29.57 19.05 -2.84
N GLU A 252 30.47 20.02 -2.76
CA GLU A 252 30.20 21.39 -3.17
C GLU A 252 30.36 21.58 -4.68
N ASP A 253 31.21 20.77 -5.33
CA ASP A 253 31.42 20.87 -6.76
C ASP A 253 30.21 20.32 -7.55
N SER A 254 29.61 21.19 -8.36
CA SER A 254 28.44 20.86 -9.19
C SER A 254 28.79 20.05 -10.44
N GLN A 255 30.09 19.94 -10.76
CA GLN A 255 30.64 19.17 -11.88
C GLN A 255 31.27 17.86 -11.38
N GLN A 256 31.49 16.91 -12.29
CA GLN A 256 32.24 15.70 -11.94
C GLN A 256 33.63 16.10 -11.43
N PRO A 257 34.11 15.52 -10.31
CA PRO A 257 35.41 15.88 -9.76
C PRO A 257 36.51 15.63 -10.79
N ASP A 258 37.19 16.70 -11.19
CA ASP A 258 38.31 16.65 -12.11
C ASP A 258 39.56 16.16 -11.36
N LEU A 259 39.81 14.85 -11.48
CA LEU A 259 40.96 14.19 -10.86
C LEU A 259 42.31 14.65 -11.43
N SER A 260 42.33 15.49 -12.47
CA SER A 260 43.56 16.07 -13.03
C SER A 260 43.94 17.41 -12.42
N ARG A 261 43.07 18.00 -11.61
CA ARG A 261 43.29 19.31 -11.00
C ARG A 261 44.29 19.20 -9.86
N THR A 262 45.37 19.97 -9.96
CA THR A 262 46.39 20.11 -8.92
C THR A 262 46.28 21.48 -8.30
N GLU A 263 46.19 21.54 -6.97
CA GLU A 263 46.20 22.79 -6.22
C GLU A 263 47.55 22.95 -5.52
N THR A 264 48.13 24.14 -5.63
CA THR A 264 49.36 24.52 -4.93
C THR A 264 48.99 25.41 -3.76
N GLY A 265 49.51 25.11 -2.57
CA GLY A 265 49.26 25.87 -1.36
C GLY A 265 50.38 25.69 -0.35
N GLU A 266 50.52 26.62 0.58
CA GLU A 266 51.44 26.46 1.72
C GLU A 266 50.82 25.50 2.74
N CYS A 267 51.56 24.44 3.09
CA CYS A 267 51.14 23.49 4.12
C CYS A 267 52.30 23.16 5.06
N SER A 268 51.98 22.86 6.32
CA SER A 268 52.93 22.31 7.29
C SER A 268 52.85 20.79 7.25
N ILE A 269 53.96 20.12 6.96
CA ILE A 269 54.02 18.65 6.88
C ILE A 269 54.42 18.10 8.25
N LEU A 270 53.59 17.22 8.80
CA LEU A 270 53.85 16.51 10.05
C LEU A 270 54.09 15.03 9.77
N PHE A 271 55.21 14.50 10.24
CA PHE A 271 55.55 13.08 10.16
C PHE A 271 55.64 12.52 11.57
N ILE A 272 54.88 11.46 11.86
CA ILE A 272 54.89 10.75 13.14
C ILE A 272 55.01 9.27 12.83
N ASP A 273 55.90 8.58 13.52
CA ASP A 273 56.13 7.15 13.38
C ASP A 273 56.23 6.50 14.77
N LEU A 274 56.05 5.18 14.83
CA LEU A 274 56.21 4.39 16.04
C LEU A 274 57.68 4.06 16.27
N GLU A 275 58.19 4.38 17.45
CA GLU A 275 59.52 3.94 17.87
C GLU A 275 59.56 2.41 17.97
N SER A 276 60.63 1.80 17.47
CA SER A 276 60.86 0.34 17.50
C SER A 276 59.77 -0.51 16.82
N PHE A 277 59.07 0.03 15.80
CA PHE A 277 58.05 -0.71 15.05
C PHE A 277 58.50 -2.11 14.58
N THR A 278 59.73 -2.22 14.07
CA THR A 278 60.31 -3.49 13.59
C THR A 278 60.32 -4.55 14.68
N THR A 279 60.76 -4.20 15.89
CA THR A 279 60.82 -5.12 17.04
C THR A 279 59.43 -5.57 17.50
N ILE A 280 58.44 -4.68 17.44
CA ILE A 280 57.04 -4.98 17.79
C ILE A 280 56.39 -5.89 16.74
N SER A 281 56.76 -5.76 15.46
CA SER A 281 56.19 -6.57 14.37
C SER A 281 56.76 -7.99 14.29
N GLU A 282 57.94 -8.22 14.86
CA GLU A 282 58.63 -9.51 14.87
C GLU A 282 58.31 -10.38 16.10
N SER A 283 57.56 -9.86 17.09
CA SER A 283 57.11 -10.58 18.30
C SER A 283 55.72 -11.20 18.15
#